data_AF-A0A2L1GN36-F1
#
_entry.id   AF-A0A2L1GN36-F1
#
_cell.length_a   1.000
_cell.length_b   1.000
_cell.length_c   1.000
_cell.angle_alpha   90.00
_cell.angle_beta   90.00
_cell.angle_gamma   90.00
#
_symmetry.space_group_name_H-M   'P 1'
#
loop_
_entity.id
_entity.type
_entity.pdbx_description
1 polymer ?
#
loop_
_entity_poly.entity_id
_entity_poly.type
_entity_poly.pdbx_seq_one_letter_code
_entity_poly.pdbx_strand_id
1 'polypeptide(L)'
;MQLEAALVRLRRRNVWQALDLGILLARRWYAPLLWLWLLGMLPILPVLAMILWCRPGWVVLAAFWFLQPLSEGPMMLWLGGALFGARPQIRPTLRAFRRRCGLGGCLGLLRFRLSPFRHFAYPVLLLEGPARGESGRRVATLGRGRNSGEFCHLIALLMTLVLALGAAIAAMHLVPESLQGIAPFTWPPLLTGAWLLATALLAPFWASCGFMLYISRRIELEAWDLELGLRALNQRLGGAGP
;
A
#
# COMPACT_ATOMS: atom_id res chain seq x y z
N MET A 1 4.13 0.92 19.73
CA MET A 1 2.98 0.07 19.32
C MET A 1 2.62 -0.80 20.51
N GLN A 2 1.36 -0.84 20.95
CA GLN A 2 0.92 -1.76 21.99
C GLN A 2 0.62 -3.12 21.36
N LEU A 3 1.52 -4.10 21.54
CA LEU A 3 1.44 -5.41 20.90
C LEU A 3 0.21 -6.22 21.36
N GLU A 4 -0.24 -5.98 22.59
CA GLU A 4 -1.37 -6.66 23.23
C GLU A 4 -2.73 -6.28 22.61
N ALA A 5 -2.82 -5.13 21.94
CA ALA A 5 -4.04 -4.65 21.27
C ALA A 5 -4.18 -5.17 19.82
N ALA A 6 -3.26 -6.03 19.35
CA ALA A 6 -3.32 -6.56 18.00
C ALA A 6 -4.57 -7.43 17.80
N LEU A 7 -5.43 -7.06 16.84
CA LEU A 7 -6.64 -7.81 16.47
C LEU A 7 -6.33 -9.20 15.88
N VAL A 8 -5.06 -9.46 15.57
CA VAL A 8 -4.57 -10.71 15.00
C VAL A 8 -3.52 -11.29 15.93
N ARG A 9 -3.61 -12.60 16.22
CA ARG A 9 -2.56 -13.32 16.93
C ARG A 9 -1.22 -13.14 16.21
N LEU A 10 -0.28 -12.48 16.87
CA LEU A 10 1.10 -12.28 16.42
C LEU A 10 1.84 -13.60 16.59
N ARG A 11 1.94 -14.35 15.48
CA ARG A 11 2.70 -15.61 15.39
C ARG A 11 3.55 -15.58 14.13
N ARG A 12 4.66 -16.31 14.13
CA ARG A 12 5.46 -16.51 12.93
C ARG A 12 4.60 -17.14 11.83
N ARG A 13 4.59 -16.53 10.64
CA ARG A 13 3.80 -16.95 9.48
C ARG A 13 4.71 -17.23 8.29
N ASN A 14 4.31 -18.19 7.46
CA ASN A 14 4.85 -18.27 6.11
C ASN A 14 4.30 -17.10 5.26
N VAL A 15 4.98 -16.75 4.18
CA VAL A 15 4.60 -15.65 3.28
C VAL A 15 3.19 -15.83 2.77
N TRP A 16 2.82 -17.02 2.31
CA TRP A 16 1.47 -17.30 1.79
C TRP A 16 0.39 -17.01 2.84
N GLN A 17 0.61 -17.45 4.09
CA GLN A 17 -0.31 -17.15 5.19
C GLN A 17 -0.39 -15.65 5.52
N ALA A 18 0.69 -14.90 5.31
CA ALA A 18 0.70 -13.44 5.48
C ALA A 18 -0.07 -12.74 4.34
N LEU A 19 0.05 -13.24 3.10
CA LEU A 19 -0.70 -12.74 1.95
C LEU A 19 -2.20 -13.02 2.10
N ASP A 20 -2.58 -14.24 2.47
CA ASP A 20 -3.99 -14.61 2.70
C ASP A 20 -4.63 -13.71 3.77
N LEU A 21 -3.90 -13.48 4.86
CA LEU A 21 -4.34 -12.56 5.89
C LEU A 21 -4.43 -11.11 5.38
N GLY A 22 -3.49 -10.67 4.53
CA GLY A 22 -3.56 -9.38 3.85
C GLY A 22 -4.82 -9.22 3.01
N ILE A 23 -5.22 -10.26 2.27
CA ILE A 23 -6.47 -10.29 1.50
C ILE A 23 -7.68 -10.20 2.44
N LEU A 24 -7.68 -10.93 3.57
CA LEU A 24 -8.75 -10.86 4.56
C LEU A 24 -8.89 -9.46 5.18
N LEU A 25 -7.76 -8.80 5.50
CA LEU A 25 -7.77 -7.41 5.99
C LEU A 25 -8.30 -6.45 4.92
N ALA A 26 -7.87 -6.60 3.67
CA ALA A 26 -8.34 -5.80 2.55
C ALA A 26 -9.85 -5.96 2.37
N ARG A 27 -10.40 -7.18 2.44
CA ARG A 27 -11.84 -7.42 2.35
C ARG A 27 -12.61 -6.80 3.52
N ARG A 28 -12.09 -6.94 4.74
CA ARG A 28 -12.72 -6.38 5.95
C ARG A 28 -12.80 -4.85 5.92
N TRP A 29 -11.78 -4.21 5.35
CA TRP A 29 -11.61 -2.76 5.40
C TRP A 29 -11.53 -2.11 4.01
N TYR A 30 -12.15 -2.75 3.02
CA TYR A 30 -12.05 -2.37 1.62
C TYR A 30 -12.48 -0.92 1.37
N ALA A 31 -13.68 -0.57 1.82
CA ALA A 31 -14.25 0.76 1.59
C ALA A 31 -13.40 1.89 2.22
N PRO A 32 -13.00 1.83 3.51
CA PRO A 32 -12.08 2.81 4.07
C PRO A 32 -10.76 2.95 3.32
N LEU A 33 -10.15 1.82 2.91
CA LEU A 33 -8.88 1.81 2.19
C LEU A 33 -9.01 2.41 0.78
N LEU A 34 -10.09 2.08 0.07
CA LEU A 34 -10.42 2.66 -1.23
C LEU A 34 -10.63 4.17 -1.11
N TRP A 35 -11.40 4.63 -0.14
CA TRP A 35 -11.61 6.07 0.10
C TRP A 35 -10.31 6.80 0.42
N LEU A 36 -9.44 6.21 1.23
CA LEU A 36 -8.13 6.79 1.52
C LEU A 36 -7.25 6.90 0.28
N TRP A 37 -7.28 5.89 -0.59
CA TRP A 37 -6.56 5.90 -1.85
C TRP A 37 -7.11 6.98 -2.80
N LEU A 38 -8.44 7.07 -2.95
CA LEU A 38 -9.10 8.08 -3.79
C LEU A 38 -8.82 9.50 -3.30
N LEU A 39 -8.91 9.73 -1.99
CA LEU A 39 -8.60 11.03 -1.39
C LEU A 39 -7.11 11.37 -1.47
N GLY A 40 -6.23 10.36 -1.40
CA GLY A 40 -4.80 10.52 -1.63
C GLY A 40 -4.46 10.84 -3.09
N MET A 41 -5.25 10.33 -4.04
CA MET A 41 -5.13 10.63 -5.47
C MET A 41 -5.72 11.98 -5.87
N LEU A 42 -6.67 12.51 -5.11
CA LEU A 42 -7.33 13.78 -5.40
C LEU A 42 -6.37 14.95 -5.74
N PRO A 43 -5.26 15.20 -5.01
CA PRO A 43 -4.29 16.25 -5.39
C PRO A 43 -3.42 15.90 -6.60
N ILE A 44 -3.35 14.62 -6.99
CA ILE A 44 -2.52 14.10 -8.10
C ILE A 44 -3.28 14.16 -9.42
N LEU A 45 -4.61 13.93 -9.40
CA LEU A 45 -5.46 13.93 -10.58
C LEU A 45 -5.38 15.21 -11.45
N PRO A 46 -5.36 16.45 -10.90
CA PRO A 46 -5.25 17.66 -11.71
C PRO A 46 -3.92 17.72 -12.47
N VAL A 47 -2.84 17.27 -11.83
CA VAL A 47 -1.50 17.21 -12.45
C VAL A 47 -1.53 16.21 -13.61
N LEU A 48 -2.14 15.04 -13.41
CA LEU A 48 -2.27 14.03 -14.47
C LEU A 48 -3.17 14.51 -15.61
N ALA A 49 -4.28 15.17 -15.30
CA ALA A 49 -5.18 15.74 -16.29
C ALA A 49 -4.49 16.83 -17.12
N MET A 50 -3.69 17.69 -16.49
CA MET A 50 -2.90 18.71 -17.18
C MET A 50 -1.84 18.09 -18.10
N ILE A 51 -1.13 17.04 -17.64
CA ILE A 51 -0.16 16.33 -18.48
C ILE A 51 -0.87 15.64 -19.66
N LEU A 52 -2.04 15.04 -19.42
CA LEU A 52 -2.84 14.40 -20.47
C LEU A 52 -3.31 15.39 -21.53
N TRP A 53 -3.68 16.60 -21.11
CA TRP A 53 -4.05 17.68 -22.02
C TRP A 53 -2.88 18.14 -22.89
N CYS A 54 -1.69 18.30 -22.31
CA CYS A 54 -0.52 18.80 -23.03
C CYS A 54 0.14 17.74 -23.93
N ARG A 55 0.20 16.49 -23.47
CA ARG A 55 0.92 15.38 -24.11
C ARG A 55 0.20 14.05 -23.82
N PRO A 56 -0.84 13.68 -24.58
CA PRO A 56 -1.45 12.37 -24.43
C PRO A 56 -0.44 11.27 -24.79
N GLY A 57 -0.48 10.15 -24.06
CA GLY A 57 0.39 9.00 -24.31
C GLY A 57 1.11 8.49 -23.07
N TRP A 58 2.25 7.85 -23.28
CA TRP A 58 3.05 7.17 -22.25
C TRP A 58 3.54 8.09 -21.12
N VAL A 59 3.62 9.40 -21.36
CA VAL A 59 4.07 10.39 -20.36
C VAL A 59 3.10 10.43 -19.17
N VAL A 60 1.79 10.36 -19.41
CA VAL A 60 0.79 10.39 -18.34
C VAL A 60 0.85 9.11 -17.51
N LEU A 61 0.99 7.96 -18.18
CA LEU A 61 1.16 6.66 -17.50
C LEU A 61 2.44 6.64 -16.67
N ALA A 62 3.55 7.18 -17.17
CA ALA A 62 4.80 7.30 -16.43
C ALA A 62 4.67 8.24 -15.22
N ALA A 63 4.01 9.39 -15.40
CA ALA A 63 3.74 10.33 -14.31
C ALA A 63 2.83 9.70 -13.24
N PHE A 64 1.76 9.01 -13.65
CA PHE A 64 0.89 8.26 -12.74
C PHE A 64 1.69 7.20 -11.99
N TRP A 65 2.46 6.38 -12.71
CA TRP A 65 3.27 5.32 -12.13
C TRP A 65 4.25 5.83 -11.06
N PHE A 66 4.84 7.02 -11.30
CA PHE A 66 5.76 7.65 -10.37
C PHE A 66 5.05 8.25 -9.16
N LEU A 67 3.91 8.93 -9.34
CA LEU A 67 3.17 9.63 -8.28
C LEU A 67 2.27 8.72 -7.44
N GLN A 68 1.92 7.53 -7.96
CA GLN A 68 1.05 6.55 -7.30
C GLN A 68 1.40 6.26 -5.83
N PRO A 69 2.67 6.10 -5.41
CA PRO A 69 3.06 5.81 -4.02
C PRO A 69 2.48 6.76 -2.97
N LEU A 70 2.23 8.01 -3.34
CA LEU A 70 1.70 9.02 -2.44
C LEU A 70 0.26 8.70 -2.01
N SER A 71 -0.51 8.04 -2.88
CA SER A 71 -1.88 7.59 -2.57
C SER A 71 -1.93 6.36 -1.66
N GLU A 72 -0.87 5.55 -1.63
CA GLU A 72 -0.79 4.32 -0.84
C GLU A 72 -0.36 4.62 0.62
N GLY A 73 0.32 5.75 0.85
CA GLY A 73 0.80 6.17 2.16
C GLY A 73 -0.30 6.29 3.24
N PRO A 74 -1.43 6.99 2.99
CA PRO A 74 -2.53 7.08 3.94
C PRO A 74 -3.09 5.72 4.36
N MET A 75 -3.17 4.76 3.44
CA MET A 75 -3.66 3.41 3.72
C MET A 75 -2.74 2.70 4.72
N MET A 76 -1.43 2.92 4.61
CA MET A 76 -0.45 2.30 5.50
C MET A 76 -0.57 2.81 6.94
N LEU A 77 -0.81 4.11 7.13
CA LEU A 77 -1.10 4.69 8.44
C LEU A 77 -2.41 4.16 9.03
N TRP A 78 -3.43 4.00 8.18
CA TRP A 78 -4.72 3.46 8.60
C TRP A 78 -4.61 1.99 9.03
N LEU A 79 -3.95 1.15 8.23
CA LEU A 79 -3.70 -0.27 8.52
C LEU A 79 -2.89 -0.44 9.81
N GLY A 80 -1.86 0.38 10.00
CA GLY A 80 -1.07 0.43 11.23
C GLY A 80 -1.93 0.69 12.46
N GLY A 81 -2.83 1.68 12.40
CA GLY A 81 -3.76 1.94 13.51
C GLY A 81 -4.79 0.83 13.71
N ALA A 82 -5.44 0.40 12.63
CA ALA A 82 -6.53 -0.57 12.66
C ALA A 82 -6.08 -1.94 13.17
N LEU A 83 -4.87 -2.39 12.81
CA LEU A 83 -4.34 -3.67 13.25
C LEU A 83 -4.15 -3.73 14.78
N PHE A 84 -3.73 -2.63 15.40
CA PHE A 84 -3.47 -2.53 16.84
C PHE A 84 -4.67 -1.97 17.63
N GLY A 85 -5.90 -2.26 17.17
CA GLY A 85 -7.11 -2.02 17.94
C GLY A 85 -7.60 -0.56 17.97
N ALA A 86 -6.91 0.38 17.33
CA ALA A 86 -7.46 1.71 17.14
C ALA A 86 -8.67 1.66 16.19
N ARG A 87 -9.60 2.62 16.30
CA ARG A 87 -10.69 2.85 15.33
C ARG A 87 -10.32 4.03 14.42
N PRO A 88 -9.38 3.88 13.48
CA PRO A 88 -8.90 5.00 12.67
C PRO A 88 -10.01 5.54 11.76
N GLN A 89 -10.16 6.85 11.78
CA GLN A 89 -11.07 7.59 10.91
C GLN A 89 -10.31 8.18 9.71
N ILE A 90 -10.99 8.33 8.57
CA ILE A 90 -10.40 8.78 7.31
C ILE A 90 -9.75 10.17 7.44
N ARG A 91 -10.48 11.17 7.98
CA ARG A 91 -9.99 12.55 8.09
C ARG A 91 -8.75 12.69 9.00
N PRO A 92 -8.73 12.14 10.23
CA PRO A 92 -7.52 12.13 11.06
C PRO A 92 -6.34 11.44 10.39
N THR A 93 -6.56 10.31 9.71
CA THR A 93 -5.49 9.60 8.99
C THR A 93 -4.88 10.46 7.89
N LEU A 94 -5.69 11.13 7.08
CA LEU A 94 -5.18 12.02 6.02
C LEU A 94 -4.42 13.22 6.60
N ARG A 95 -4.90 13.79 7.71
CA ARG A 95 -4.20 14.87 8.41
C ARG A 95 -2.86 14.40 8.99
N ALA A 96 -2.83 13.20 9.57
CA ALA A 96 -1.61 12.58 10.08
C ALA A 96 -0.63 12.28 8.93
N PHE A 97 -1.14 11.77 7.81
CA PHE A 97 -0.35 11.55 6.60
C PHE A 97 0.28 12.85 6.13
N ARG A 98 -0.50 13.92 5.94
CA ARG A 98 0.02 15.23 5.51
C ARG A 98 1.07 15.79 6.47
N ARG A 99 0.92 15.58 7.78
CA ARG A 99 1.89 16.04 8.80
C ARG A 99 3.19 15.22 8.78
N ARG A 100 3.11 13.90 8.61
CA ARG A 100 4.28 13.01 8.56
C ARG A 100 4.97 13.04 7.20
N CYS A 101 4.19 13.19 6.14
CA CYS A 101 4.61 13.22 4.76
C CYS A 101 4.83 14.69 4.33
N GLY A 102 5.85 15.32 4.91
CA GLY A 102 6.42 16.55 4.35
C GLY A 102 7.16 16.28 3.03
N LEU A 103 7.81 17.29 2.45
CA LEU A 103 8.61 17.16 1.22
C LEU A 103 9.58 15.96 1.27
N GLY A 104 10.33 15.81 2.38
CA GLY A 104 11.27 14.69 2.54
C GLY A 104 10.60 13.31 2.64
N GLY A 105 9.42 13.22 3.23
CA GLY A 105 8.65 11.97 3.32
C GLY A 105 8.08 11.57 1.96
N CYS A 106 7.50 12.53 1.22
CA CYS A 106 7.03 12.31 -0.14
C CYS A 106 8.17 11.86 -1.05
N LEU A 107 9.30 12.57 -1.04
CA LEU A 107 10.48 12.20 -1.82
C LEU A 107 11.03 10.83 -1.41
N GLY A 108 10.96 10.47 -0.12
CA GLY A 108 11.30 9.14 0.36
C GLY A 108 10.43 8.05 -0.27
N LEU A 109 9.09 8.21 -0.25
CA LEU A 109 8.16 7.26 -0.87
C LEU A 109 8.41 7.10 -2.37
N LEU A 110 8.67 8.20 -3.07
CA LEU A 110 8.99 8.22 -4.50
C LEU A 110 10.35 7.55 -4.79
N ARG A 111 11.38 7.79 -3.96
CA ARG A 111 12.71 7.17 -4.12
C ARG A 111 12.64 5.65 -4.03
N PHE A 112 11.88 5.12 -3.06
CA PHE A 112 11.75 3.67 -2.90
C PHE A 112 10.84 3.02 -3.96
N ARG A 113 10.23 3.80 -4.87
CA ARG A 113 9.42 3.26 -5.97
C ARG A 113 10.20 2.36 -6.92
N LEU A 114 11.50 2.66 -7.10
CA LEU A 114 12.44 1.88 -7.91
C LEU A 114 13.04 0.68 -7.16
N SER A 115 12.77 0.55 -5.86
CA SER A 115 13.33 -0.52 -5.04
C SER A 115 12.41 -1.76 -5.04
N PRO A 116 12.96 -2.98 -5.14
CA PRO A 116 12.18 -4.22 -4.99
C PRO A 116 11.58 -4.37 -3.57
N PHE A 117 12.18 -3.69 -2.58
CA PHE A 117 11.75 -3.72 -1.18
C PHE A 117 10.72 -2.64 -0.82
N ARG A 118 10.04 -2.04 -1.81
CA ARG A 118 9.10 -0.92 -1.61
C ARG A 118 7.99 -1.19 -0.59
N HIS A 119 7.51 -2.42 -0.52
CA HIS A 119 6.48 -2.87 0.42
C HIS A 119 6.92 -2.79 1.88
N PHE A 120 8.22 -2.92 2.15
CA PHE A 120 8.80 -2.66 3.48
C PHE A 120 9.13 -1.18 3.68
N ALA A 121 9.44 -0.44 2.62
CA ALA A 121 9.80 0.96 2.71
C ALA A 121 8.66 1.85 3.20
N TYR A 122 7.43 1.65 2.74
CA TYR A 122 6.31 2.52 3.10
C TYR A 122 5.94 2.41 4.59
N PRO A 123 5.81 1.20 5.17
CA PRO A 123 5.64 1.05 6.61
C PRO A 123 6.81 1.62 7.42
N VAL A 124 8.06 1.38 6.99
CA VAL A 124 9.24 1.92 7.70
C VAL A 124 9.22 3.45 7.73
N LEU A 125 8.99 4.09 6.59
CA LEU A 125 8.97 5.56 6.51
C LEU A 125 7.81 6.17 7.30
N LEU A 126 6.61 5.57 7.25
CA LEU A 126 5.40 6.19 7.80
C LEU A 126 5.07 5.75 9.22
N LEU A 127 5.39 4.52 9.60
CA LEU A 127 5.09 3.95 10.93
C LEU A 127 6.28 4.00 11.88
N GLU A 128 7.49 3.69 11.40
CA GLU A 128 8.69 3.68 12.26
C GLU A 128 9.33 5.06 12.39
N GLY A 129 9.26 5.89 11.35
CA GLY A 129 9.83 7.25 11.36
C GLY A 129 11.33 7.29 11.67
N PRO A 130 12.18 6.50 10.98
CA PRO A 130 13.60 6.39 11.28
C PRO A 130 14.36 7.71 11.03
N ALA A 131 15.52 7.86 11.66
CA ALA A 131 16.41 8.99 11.43
C ALA A 131 16.85 9.09 9.96
N ARG A 132 17.28 10.30 9.54
CA ARG A 132 17.72 10.54 8.15
C ARG A 132 18.86 9.58 7.78
N GLY A 133 18.70 8.89 6.66
CA GLY A 133 19.70 7.94 6.14
C GLY A 133 19.52 6.49 6.63
N GLU A 134 18.81 6.25 7.73
CA GLU A 134 18.69 4.91 8.30
C GLU A 134 17.61 4.05 7.65
N SER A 135 16.63 4.66 6.98
CA SER A 135 15.51 3.97 6.36
C SER A 135 15.96 2.91 5.34
N GLY A 136 17.03 3.19 4.59
CA GLY A 136 17.56 2.25 3.60
C GLY A 136 18.13 0.99 4.24
N ARG A 137 18.94 1.15 5.31
CA ARG A 137 19.51 0.03 6.08
C ARG A 137 18.40 -0.81 6.71
N ARG A 138 17.40 -0.14 7.29
CA ARG A 138 16.25 -0.80 7.92
C ARG A 138 15.43 -1.62 6.91
N VAL A 139 15.13 -1.05 5.75
CA VAL A 139 14.43 -1.74 4.66
C VAL A 139 15.24 -2.93 4.14
N ALA A 140 16.56 -2.76 3.98
CA ALA A 140 17.44 -3.86 3.56
C ALA A 140 17.43 -5.00 4.58
N THR A 141 17.48 -4.72 5.89
CA THR A 141 17.40 -5.74 6.93
C THR A 141 16.07 -6.50 6.88
N LEU A 142 14.95 -5.80 6.68
CA LEU A 142 13.64 -6.45 6.53
C LEU A 142 13.58 -7.34 5.27
N GLY A 143 14.21 -6.90 4.18
CA GLY A 143 14.27 -7.62 2.90
C GLY A 143 15.26 -8.79 2.81
N ARG A 144 16.26 -8.86 3.70
CA ARG A 144 17.30 -9.92 3.65
C ARG A 144 16.71 -11.32 3.84
N GLY A 145 16.98 -12.21 2.89
CA GLY A 145 16.68 -13.65 3.01
C GLY A 145 15.29 -14.09 2.56
N ARG A 146 14.51 -13.24 1.86
CA ARG A 146 13.23 -13.65 1.23
C ARG A 146 12.94 -12.88 -0.07
N ASN A 147 12.68 -13.61 -1.16
CA ASN A 147 12.23 -13.04 -2.46
C ASN A 147 10.71 -12.85 -2.54
N SER A 148 9.97 -13.22 -1.50
CA SER A 148 8.52 -13.37 -1.58
C SER A 148 7.75 -12.05 -1.73
N GLY A 149 8.38 -10.93 -1.38
CA GLY A 149 7.84 -9.60 -1.62
C GLY A 149 7.78 -9.23 -3.10
N GLU A 150 8.72 -9.71 -3.93
CA GLU A 150 8.73 -9.47 -5.37
C GLU A 150 7.57 -10.19 -6.06
N PHE A 151 7.27 -11.40 -5.61
CA PHE A 151 6.14 -12.20 -6.13
C PHE A 151 4.79 -11.51 -5.92
N CYS A 152 4.57 -10.88 -4.75
CA CYS A 152 3.35 -10.10 -4.50
C CYS A 152 3.22 -8.93 -5.48
N HIS A 153 4.33 -8.26 -5.82
CA HIS A 153 4.31 -7.15 -6.78
C HIS A 153 4.09 -7.61 -8.21
N LEU A 154 4.66 -8.76 -8.59
CA LEU A 154 4.46 -9.33 -9.90
C LEU A 154 2.99 -9.68 -10.11
N ILE A 155 2.35 -10.38 -9.16
CA ILE A 155 0.91 -10.66 -9.26
C ILE A 155 0.11 -9.35 -9.29
N ALA A 156 0.48 -8.36 -8.48
CA ALA A 156 -0.17 -7.05 -8.48
C ALA A 156 -0.15 -6.39 -9.86
N LEU A 157 1.03 -6.40 -10.49
CA LEU A 157 1.22 -5.85 -11.82
C LEU A 157 0.40 -6.62 -12.87
N LEU A 158 0.45 -7.96 -12.85
CA LEU A 158 -0.28 -8.80 -13.80
C LEU A 158 -1.79 -8.63 -13.67
N MET A 159 -2.32 -8.63 -12.45
CA MET A 159 -3.75 -8.39 -12.20
C MET A 159 -4.18 -6.98 -12.65
N THR A 160 -3.35 -5.97 -12.36
CA THR A 160 -3.63 -4.61 -12.82
C THR A 160 -3.60 -4.53 -14.35
N LEU A 161 -2.64 -5.18 -15.00
CA LEU A 161 -2.52 -5.22 -16.45
C LEU A 161 -3.75 -5.88 -17.10
N VAL A 162 -4.16 -7.04 -16.60
CA VAL A 162 -5.32 -7.78 -17.12
C VAL A 162 -6.60 -6.95 -16.97
N LEU A 163 -6.84 -6.36 -15.80
CA LEU A 163 -8.01 -5.52 -15.57
C LEU A 163 -7.98 -4.23 -16.41
N ALA A 164 -6.84 -3.55 -16.47
CA ALA A 164 -6.71 -2.30 -17.20
C ALA A 164 -6.86 -2.52 -18.71
N LEU A 165 -6.19 -3.52 -19.27
CA LEU A 165 -6.28 -3.82 -20.70
C LEU A 165 -7.68 -4.31 -21.07
N GLY A 166 -8.26 -5.20 -20.27
CA GLY A 166 -9.64 -5.68 -20.48
C GLY A 166 -10.66 -4.54 -20.43
N ALA A 167 -10.55 -3.64 -19.44
CA ALA A 167 -11.43 -2.48 -19.32
C ALA A 167 -11.22 -1.46 -20.46
N ALA A 168 -9.99 -1.23 -20.91
CA ALA A 168 -9.69 -0.34 -22.03
C ALA A 168 -10.25 -0.87 -23.36
N ILE A 169 -10.09 -2.18 -23.62
CA ILE A 169 -10.66 -2.85 -24.81
C ILE A 169 -12.18 -2.79 -24.76
N ALA A 170 -12.79 -3.13 -23.61
CA ALA A 170 -14.24 -3.04 -23.44
C ALA A 170 -14.75 -1.60 -23.66
N ALA A 171 -14.05 -0.59 -23.12
CA ALA A 171 -14.39 0.80 -23.34
C ALA A 171 -14.34 1.18 -24.82
N MET A 172 -13.32 0.74 -25.57
CA MET A 172 -13.23 0.99 -27.01
C MET A 172 -14.43 0.41 -27.79
N HIS A 173 -14.92 -0.76 -27.41
CA HIS A 173 -16.09 -1.37 -28.04
C HIS A 173 -17.42 -0.70 -27.65
N LEU A 174 -17.48 -0.05 -26.48
CA LEU A 174 -18.65 0.67 -26.02
C LEU A 174 -18.72 2.11 -26.56
N VAL A 175 -17.61 2.65 -27.05
CA VAL A 175 -17.56 3.98 -27.67
C VAL A 175 -18.25 3.95 -29.04
N PRO A 176 -19.27 4.81 -29.26
CA PRO A 176 -19.90 4.96 -30.57
C PRO A 176 -18.89 5.27 -31.67
N GLU A 177 -19.06 4.68 -32.86
CA GLU A 177 -18.16 4.90 -34.00
C GLU A 177 -17.99 6.39 -34.34
N SER A 178 -19.04 7.20 -34.15
CA SER A 178 -19.00 8.65 -34.37
C SER A 178 -18.02 9.41 -33.46
N LEU A 179 -17.64 8.82 -32.33
CA LEU A 179 -16.73 9.42 -31.34
C LEU A 179 -15.33 8.81 -31.39
N GLN A 180 -15.13 7.70 -32.11
CA GLN A 180 -13.83 7.06 -32.23
C GLN A 180 -12.84 8.01 -32.91
N GLY A 181 -11.64 8.13 -32.33
CA GLY A 181 -10.61 9.06 -32.82
C GLY A 181 -10.70 10.48 -32.24
N ILE A 182 -11.80 10.83 -31.57
CA ILE A 182 -11.98 12.12 -30.88
C ILE A 182 -11.59 11.95 -29.41
N ALA A 183 -10.70 12.80 -28.89
CA ALA A 183 -10.37 12.78 -27.47
C ALA A 183 -11.61 13.08 -26.60
N PRO A 184 -11.82 12.39 -25.46
CA PRO A 184 -10.92 11.41 -24.83
C PRO A 184 -11.14 9.96 -25.31
N PHE A 185 -11.97 9.70 -26.30
CA PHE A 185 -12.32 8.38 -26.82
C PHE A 185 -11.27 7.76 -27.76
N THR A 186 -10.01 8.00 -27.44
CA THR A 186 -8.84 7.42 -28.11
C THR A 186 -8.14 6.43 -27.19
N TRP A 187 -7.27 5.60 -27.75
CA TRP A 187 -6.58 4.55 -26.99
C TRP A 187 -5.82 5.08 -25.74
N PRO A 188 -5.00 6.14 -25.81
CA PRO A 188 -4.19 6.53 -24.65
C PRO A 188 -5.00 7.04 -23.44
N PRO A 189 -5.97 7.97 -23.57
CA PRO A 189 -6.80 8.38 -22.44
C PRO A 189 -7.65 7.25 -21.86
N LEU A 190 -8.23 6.39 -22.70
CA LEU A 190 -9.01 5.24 -22.24
C LEU A 190 -8.15 4.23 -21.48
N LEU A 191 -6.96 3.88 -21.99
CA LEU A 191 -6.01 3.04 -21.27
C LEU A 191 -5.57 3.67 -19.95
N THR A 192 -5.33 4.98 -19.92
CA THR A 192 -4.96 5.69 -18.69
C THR A 192 -6.08 5.64 -17.65
N GLY A 193 -7.33 5.89 -18.06
CA GLY A 193 -8.49 5.81 -17.17
C GLY A 193 -8.73 4.38 -16.65
N ALA A 194 -8.61 3.38 -17.53
CA ALA A 194 -8.74 1.98 -17.18
C ALA A 194 -7.63 1.52 -16.21
N TRP A 195 -6.40 1.99 -16.42
CA TRP A 195 -5.28 1.73 -15.52
C TRP A 195 -5.49 2.34 -14.14
N LEU A 196 -5.97 3.60 -14.09
CA LEU A 196 -6.32 4.28 -12.84
C LEU A 196 -7.41 3.51 -12.09
N LEU A 197 -8.46 3.09 -12.79
CA LEU A 197 -9.57 2.31 -12.22
C LEU A 197 -9.09 0.95 -11.69
N ALA A 198 -8.34 0.19 -12.48
CA ALA A 198 -7.79 -1.10 -12.08
C ALA A 198 -6.89 -0.96 -10.84
N THR A 199 -6.05 0.08 -10.82
CA THR A 199 -5.19 0.38 -9.66
C THR A 199 -6.03 0.75 -8.43
N ALA A 200 -7.06 1.58 -8.57
CA ALA A 200 -7.95 1.97 -7.48
C ALA A 200 -8.62 0.75 -6.84
N LEU A 201 -9.17 -0.14 -7.68
CA LEU A 201 -9.88 -1.34 -7.25
C LEU A 201 -8.97 -2.32 -6.52
N LEU A 202 -7.72 -2.44 -6.97
CA LEU A 202 -6.76 -3.40 -6.45
C LEU A 202 -5.87 -2.86 -5.32
N ALA A 203 -5.69 -1.54 -5.20
CA ALA A 203 -4.81 -0.92 -4.21
C ALA A 203 -5.08 -1.39 -2.77
N PRO A 204 -6.33 -1.50 -2.28
CA PRO A 204 -6.62 -2.05 -0.94
C PRO A 204 -6.02 -3.43 -0.67
N PHE A 205 -5.99 -4.30 -1.68
CA PHE A 205 -5.43 -5.64 -1.56
C PHE A 205 -3.92 -5.61 -1.46
N TRP A 206 -3.24 -4.92 -2.39
CA TRP A 206 -1.78 -4.89 -2.41
C TRP A 206 -1.20 -4.14 -1.23
N ALA A 207 -1.84 -3.04 -0.79
CA ALA A 207 -1.43 -2.32 0.41
C ALA A 207 -1.52 -3.20 1.66
N SER A 208 -2.60 -3.96 1.80
CA SER A 208 -2.82 -4.86 2.95
C SER A 208 -1.87 -6.06 2.93
N CYS A 209 -1.64 -6.66 1.76
CA CYS A 209 -0.66 -7.74 1.57
C CYS A 209 0.76 -7.27 1.89
N GLY A 210 1.19 -6.12 1.34
CA GLY A 210 2.50 -5.53 1.63
C GLY A 210 2.69 -5.21 3.12
N PHE A 211 1.64 -4.66 3.75
CA PHE A 211 1.63 -4.41 5.19
C PHE A 211 1.76 -5.70 6.01
N MET A 212 1.05 -6.76 5.65
CA MET A 212 1.14 -8.03 6.38
C MET A 212 2.49 -8.75 6.19
N LEU A 213 3.12 -8.63 5.02
CA LEU A 213 4.49 -9.07 4.81
C LEU A 213 5.45 -8.31 5.75
N TYR A 214 5.28 -6.99 5.88
CA TYR A 214 6.04 -6.17 6.81
C TYR A 214 5.87 -6.61 8.27
N ILE A 215 4.63 -6.78 8.74
CA ILE A 215 4.35 -7.25 10.10
C ILE A 215 4.95 -8.64 10.33
N SER A 216 4.81 -9.56 9.38
CA SER A 216 5.37 -10.91 9.50
C SER A 216 6.89 -10.89 9.65
N ARG A 217 7.59 -9.95 8.99
CA ARG A 217 9.05 -9.80 9.11
C ARG A 217 9.47 -9.18 10.42
N ARG A 218 8.68 -8.24 10.97
CA ARG A 218 8.94 -7.73 12.31
C ARG A 218 8.75 -8.78 13.39
N ILE A 219 7.69 -9.57 13.31
CA ILE A 219 7.49 -10.69 14.24
C ILE A 219 8.71 -11.62 14.22
N GLU A 220 9.22 -11.94 13.02
CA GLU A 220 10.37 -12.83 12.85
C GLU A 220 11.71 -12.24 13.33
N LEU A 221 12.00 -10.97 13.02
CA LEU A 221 13.29 -10.36 13.33
C LEU A 221 13.36 -9.74 14.72
N GLU A 222 12.23 -9.28 15.26
CA GLU A 222 12.14 -8.64 16.58
C GLU A 222 11.60 -9.58 17.65
N ALA A 223 11.33 -10.85 17.29
CA ALA A 223 10.83 -11.88 18.20
C ALA A 223 9.59 -11.44 19.01
N TRP A 224 8.67 -10.72 18.36
CA TRP A 224 7.44 -10.23 19.01
C TRP A 224 6.60 -11.37 19.60
N ASP A 225 6.67 -12.56 19.01
CA ASP A 225 6.01 -13.76 19.53
C ASP A 225 6.64 -14.25 20.86
N LEU A 226 7.97 -14.24 20.97
CA LEU A 226 8.67 -14.56 22.21
C LEU A 226 8.41 -13.51 23.30
N GLU A 227 8.42 -12.23 22.96
CA GLU A 227 8.15 -11.15 23.91
C GLU A 227 6.76 -11.30 24.56
N LEU A 228 5.74 -11.54 23.74
CA LEU A 228 4.37 -11.75 24.23
C LEU A 228 4.25 -13.04 25.06
N GLY A 229 4.94 -14.11 24.65
CA GLY A 229 4.99 -15.36 25.41
C GLY A 229 5.61 -15.19 26.80
N LEU A 230 6.75 -14.49 26.87
CA LEU A 230 7.44 -14.20 28.13
C LEU A 230 6.62 -13.29 29.04
N ARG A 231 5.95 -12.26 28.51
CA ARG A 231 5.04 -11.40 29.28
C ARG A 231 3.85 -12.18 29.85
N ALA A 232 3.22 -13.02 29.04
CA ALA A 232 2.11 -13.86 29.50
C ALA A 232 2.56 -14.86 30.58
N LEU A 233 3.77 -15.41 30.45
CA LEU A 233 4.35 -16.30 31.46
C LEU A 233 4.65 -15.55 32.76
N ASN A 234 5.21 -14.33 32.68
CA ASN A 234 5.44 -13.47 33.83
C ASN A 234 4.14 -13.09 34.55
N GLN A 235 3.05 -12.78 33.82
CA GLN A 235 1.74 -12.50 34.43
C GLN A 235 1.16 -13.73 35.14
N ARG A 236 1.32 -14.94 34.58
CA ARG A 236 0.89 -16.18 35.22
C ARG A 236 1.68 -16.48 36.48
N LEU A 237 2.99 -16.28 36.46
CA LEU A 237 3.86 -16.49 37.62
C LEU A 237 3.65 -15.41 38.69
N GLY A 238 3.46 -14.15 38.29
CA GLY A 238 3.19 -13.03 39.20
C GLY A 238 1.80 -13.07 39.83
N GLY A 239 0.80 -13.64 39.13
CA GLY A 239 -0.51 -13.96 39.69
C GLY A 239 -0.55 -15.27 40.49
N ALA A 240 0.55 -16.03 40.51
CA ALA A 240 0.73 -17.28 41.25
C ALA A 240 1.75 -17.14 42.40
N GLY A 241 2.14 -15.90 42.76
CA GLY A 241 2.84 -15.61 44.02
C GLY A 241 1.85 -15.63 45.20
N PRO A 242 2.32 -15.97 46.42
CA PRO A 242 1.52 -16.49 47.54
C PRO A 242 0.34 -15.62 47.98
#